data_AF-A0A7C2Z7E0-F1
#
_entry.id   AF-A0A7C2Z7E0-F1
#
_cell.length_a   1.000
_cell.length_b   1.000
_cell.length_c   1.000
_cell.angle_alpha   90.00
_cell.angle_beta   90.00
_cell.angle_gamma   90.00
#
_symmetry.space_group_name_H-M   'P 1'
#
loop_
_entity.id
_entity.type
_entity.pdbx_description
1 polymer ?
#
loop_
_entity_poly.entity_id
_entity_poly.type
_entity_poly.pdbx_seq_one_letter_code
_entity_poly.pdbx_strand_id
1 'polypeptide(L)'
;MLYRAVVALEQLHATLQSLFAEYTPDRLLVGAGTGAKRLRAQLREWFPNAQWELVAEHNTTLRARELYFQYHPPRGWRRLLPKGMRIPPEPYDDYAALALILQYAETP
;
A
#
# COMPACT_ATOMS: atom_id res chain seq x y z
N MET A 1 -2.65 12.40 -4.69
CA MET A 1 -3.09 11.07 -4.22
C MET A 1 -4.55 10.92 -4.61
N LEU A 2 -4.89 9.92 -5.42
CA LEU A 2 -6.24 9.75 -6.01
C LEU A 2 -7.15 8.88 -5.14
N TYR A 3 -6.68 7.69 -4.77
CA TYR A 3 -7.42 6.73 -3.96
C TYR A 3 -6.50 5.95 -3.03
N ARG A 4 -7.00 5.57 -1.85
CA ARG A 4 -6.35 4.64 -0.91
C ARG A 4 -7.39 4.05 0.04
N ALA A 5 -7.32 2.75 0.26
CA ALA A 5 -8.19 2.04 1.19
C ALA A 5 -7.55 0.72 1.65
N VAL A 6 -7.99 0.25 2.82
CA VAL A 6 -7.86 -1.15 3.23
C VAL A 6 -9.19 -1.82 2.96
N VAL A 7 -9.19 -2.90 2.18
CA VAL A 7 -10.42 -3.64 1.79
C VAL A 7 -10.32 -5.10 2.18
N ALA A 8 -11.48 -5.72 2.43
CA ALA A 8 -11.58 -7.15 2.65
C ALA A 8 -11.33 -7.92 1.33
N LEU A 9 -10.86 -9.16 1.42
CA LEU A 9 -10.47 -9.95 0.23
C LEU A 9 -11.67 -10.22 -0.70
N GLU A 10 -12.86 -10.36 -0.13
CA GLU A 10 -14.12 -10.59 -0.84
C GLU A 10 -14.54 -9.38 -1.67
N GLN A 11 -14.14 -8.17 -1.25
CA GLN A 11 -14.46 -6.92 -1.94
C GLN A 11 -13.36 -6.51 -2.93
N LEU A 12 -12.21 -7.17 -2.89
CA LEU A 12 -11.03 -6.79 -3.65
C LEU A 12 -11.28 -6.79 -5.16
N HIS A 13 -11.95 -7.82 -5.68
CA HIS A 13 -12.21 -7.94 -7.12
C HIS A 13 -13.07 -6.77 -7.65
N ALA A 14 -14.21 -6.51 -7.02
CA ALA A 14 -15.12 -5.43 -7.40
C ALA A 14 -14.47 -4.04 -7.24
N THR A 15 -13.66 -3.87 -6.20
CA THR A 15 -12.91 -2.63 -5.97
C THR A 15 -11.91 -2.39 -7.11
N LEU A 16 -11.11 -3.40 -7.47
CA LEU A 16 -10.12 -3.28 -8.56
C LEU A 16 -10.79 -3.03 -9.91
N GLN A 17 -11.93 -3.69 -10.20
CA GLN A 17 -12.68 -3.41 -11.43
C GLN A 17 -13.10 -1.95 -11.53
N SER A 18 -13.63 -1.39 -10.44
CA SER A 18 -14.06 0.00 -10.38
C SER A 18 -12.87 0.95 -10.59
N LEU A 19 -11.75 0.68 -9.91
CA LEU A 19 -10.54 1.51 -10.01
C LEU A 19 -9.89 1.43 -11.41
N PHE A 20 -9.90 0.28 -12.06
CA PHE A 20 -9.36 0.13 -13.42
C PHE A 20 -10.20 0.90 -14.45
N ALA A 21 -11.52 0.89 -14.28
CA ALA A 21 -12.44 1.65 -15.13
C ALA A 21 -12.30 3.16 -14.91
N GLU A 22 -12.10 3.60 -13.67
CA GLU A 22 -12.02 5.02 -13.32
C GLU A 22 -10.66 5.65 -13.66
N TYR A 23 -9.56 4.93 -13.39
CA TYR A 23 -8.21 5.52 -13.43
C TYR A 23 -7.30 4.96 -14.53
N THR A 24 -7.65 3.83 -15.16
CA THR A 24 -6.86 3.18 -16.22
C THR A 24 -5.34 3.17 -15.92
N PRO A 25 -4.90 2.52 -14.83
CA PRO A 25 -3.51 2.62 -14.39
C PRO A 25 -2.54 1.96 -15.39
N ASP A 26 -1.45 2.65 -15.70
CA ASP A 26 -0.41 2.13 -16.61
C ASP A 26 0.43 1.00 -16.00
N ARG A 27 0.55 0.98 -14.66
CA ARG A 27 1.36 0.01 -13.92
C ARG A 27 0.61 -0.51 -12.71
N LEU A 28 0.79 -1.80 -12.44
CA LEU A 28 0.15 -2.50 -11.33
C LEU A 28 1.22 -3.16 -10.47
N LEU A 29 1.38 -2.68 -9.25
CA LEU A 29 2.41 -3.16 -8.33
C LEU A 29 1.79 -4.03 -7.24
N VAL A 30 2.47 -5.12 -6.88
CA VAL A 30 2.11 -5.99 -5.76
C VAL A 30 3.32 -6.16 -4.85
N GLY A 31 3.14 -5.95 -3.55
CA GLY A 31 4.17 -6.20 -2.55
C GLY A 31 4.51 -7.69 -2.43
N ALA A 32 5.79 -8.00 -2.27
CA ALA A 32 6.31 -9.36 -2.11
C ALA A 32 6.13 -9.94 -0.70
N GLY A 33 5.32 -9.33 0.16
CA GLY A 33 5.10 -9.72 1.53
C GLY A 33 4.28 -11.00 1.71
N THR A 34 3.85 -11.23 2.94
CA THR A 34 3.13 -12.45 3.33
C THR A 34 1.80 -12.57 2.57
N GLY A 35 1.61 -13.68 1.87
CA GLY A 35 0.39 -13.93 1.08
C GLY A 35 0.46 -13.48 -0.38
N ALA A 36 1.53 -12.79 -0.81
CA ALA A 36 1.68 -12.29 -2.17
C ALA A 36 1.55 -13.37 -3.25
N LYS A 37 2.05 -14.59 -3.00
CA LYS A 37 1.94 -15.71 -3.94
C LYS A 37 0.49 -16.09 -4.23
N ARG A 38 -0.33 -16.24 -3.18
CA ARG A 38 -1.76 -16.58 -3.30
C ARG A 38 -2.52 -15.45 -3.97
N LEU A 39 -2.27 -14.21 -3.53
CA LEU A 39 -2.93 -13.04 -4.08
C LEU A 39 -2.63 -12.89 -5.58
N ARG A 40 -1.38 -13.04 -6.01
CA ARG A 40 -1.00 -12.96 -7.43
C ARG A 40 -1.68 -14.02 -8.30
N ALA A 41 -1.85 -15.23 -7.80
CA ALA A 41 -2.57 -16.27 -8.52
C ALA A 41 -4.03 -15.84 -8.77
N GLN A 42 -4.71 -15.34 -7.73
CA GLN A 42 -6.08 -14.83 -7.84
C GLN A 42 -6.17 -13.61 -8.76
N LEU A 43 -5.23 -12.66 -8.66
CA LEU A 43 -5.20 -11.47 -9.51
C LEU A 43 -5.00 -11.81 -10.99
N ARG A 44 -4.19 -12.83 -11.30
CA ARG A 44 -4.00 -13.32 -12.68
C ARG A 44 -5.24 -14.04 -13.22
N GLU A 45 -5.97 -14.73 -12.37
CA GLU A 45 -7.23 -15.38 -12.75
C GLU A 45 -8.32 -14.33 -13.05
N TRP A 46 -8.44 -13.33 -12.18
CA TRP A 46 -9.42 -12.25 -12.33
C TRP A 46 -9.10 -11.27 -13.46
N PHE A 47 -7.82 -10.98 -13.67
CA PHE A 47 -7.33 -9.99 -14.63
C PHE A 47 -6.20 -10.60 -15.47
N PRO A 48 -6.49 -11.52 -16.41
CA PRO A 48 -5.46 -12.26 -17.15
C PRO A 48 -4.61 -11.38 -18.06
N ASN A 49 -5.15 -10.24 -18.51
CA ASN A 49 -4.44 -9.29 -19.37
C ASN A 49 -3.65 -8.24 -18.58
N ALA A 50 -3.81 -8.20 -17.25
CA ALA A 50 -3.14 -7.23 -16.40
C ALA A 50 -1.71 -7.68 -16.05
N GLN A 51 -0.74 -6.80 -16.23
CA GLN A 51 0.66 -7.05 -15.89
C GLN A 51 0.95 -6.63 -14.45
N TRP A 52 1.03 -7.61 -13.55
CA TRP A 52 1.33 -7.40 -12.13
C TRP A 52 2.83 -7.49 -11.86
N GLU A 53 3.45 -6.37 -11.54
CA GLU A 53 4.86 -6.26 -11.15
C GLU A 53 5.02 -6.58 -9.65
N LEU A 54 5.93 -7.49 -9.32
CA LEU A 54 6.24 -7.82 -7.93
C LEU A 54 7.36 -6.91 -7.44
N VAL A 55 7.09 -6.15 -6.38
CA VAL A 55 8.07 -5.23 -5.78
C VAL A 55 8.52 -5.78 -4.42
N ALA A 56 9.83 -5.86 -4.24
CA ALA A 56 10.41 -6.35 -3.00
C ALA A 56 10.22 -5.34 -1.86
N GLU A 57 9.52 -5.77 -0.81
CA GLU A 57 9.26 -4.96 0.37
C GLU A 57 10.53 -4.84 1.21
N HIS A 58 11.12 -3.66 1.28
CA HIS A 58 12.25 -3.37 2.14
C HIS A 58 11.85 -2.26 3.12
N ASN A 59 11.78 -2.59 4.42
CA ASN A 59 11.44 -1.64 5.48
C ASN A 59 10.12 -0.88 5.24
N THR A 60 9.17 -1.49 4.51
CA THR A 60 7.89 -0.88 4.12
C THR A 60 7.06 -0.48 5.34
N THR A 61 7.07 -1.28 6.42
CA THR A 61 6.39 -0.94 7.68
C THR A 61 6.97 0.31 8.35
N LEU A 62 8.30 0.46 8.36
CA LEU A 62 8.94 1.64 8.95
C LEU A 62 8.63 2.89 8.12
N ARG A 63 8.77 2.79 6.79
CA ARG A 63 8.42 3.87 5.85
C ARG A 63 6.94 4.23 5.91
N ALA A 64 6.04 3.25 5.99
CA ALA A 64 4.60 3.45 6.13
C ALA A 64 4.28 4.25 7.40
N ARG A 65 4.93 3.90 8.52
CA ARG A 65 4.78 4.63 9.78
C ARG A 65 5.29 6.06 9.70
N GLU A 66 6.43 6.27 9.04
CA GLU A 66 6.96 7.61 8.81
C GLU A 66 6.01 8.44 7.94
N LEU A 67 5.50 7.88 6.85
CA LEU A 67 4.50 8.50 5.99
C LEU A 67 3.23 8.84 6.79
N TYR A 68 2.70 7.91 7.60
CA TYR A 68 1.55 8.17 8.45
C TYR A 68 1.75 9.44 9.29
N PHE A 69 2.89 9.59 9.97
CA PHE A 69 3.15 10.78 10.79
C PHE A 69 3.50 12.04 9.99
N GLN A 70 3.84 11.94 8.69
CA GLN A 70 3.94 13.10 7.80
C GLN A 70 2.55 13.65 7.47
N TYR A 71 1.57 12.78 7.19
CA TYR A 71 0.18 13.17 6.93
C TYR A 71 -0.60 13.48 8.22
N HIS A 72 -0.26 12.82 9.34
CA HIS A 72 -0.88 12.95 10.65
C HIS A 72 0.17 13.37 11.69
N PRO A 73 0.62 14.63 11.68
CA PRO A 73 1.66 15.09 12.60
C PRO A 73 1.22 14.89 14.06
N PRO A 74 2.09 14.35 14.93
CA PRO A 74 1.72 14.04 16.31
C PRO A 74 1.41 15.31 17.09
N ARG A 75 0.27 15.32 17.78
CA ARG A 75 -0.23 16.45 18.58
C ARG A 75 -0.12 16.17 20.09
N GLY A 76 -0.07 17.24 20.88
CA GLY A 76 -0.02 17.15 22.35
C GLY A 76 1.21 16.41 22.88
N TRP A 77 0.99 15.56 23.90
CA TRP A 77 2.07 14.80 24.57
C TRP A 77 2.84 13.87 23.62
N ARG A 78 2.21 13.39 22.54
CA ARG A 78 2.85 12.54 21.52
C ARG A 78 3.98 13.25 20.76
N ARG A 79 4.04 14.59 20.80
CA ARG A 79 5.16 15.36 20.23
C ARG A 79 6.47 15.14 20.99
N LEU A 80 6.39 14.87 22.29
CA LEU A 80 7.56 14.64 23.16
C LEU A 80 8.10 13.21 23.02
N LEU A 81 7.32 12.27 22.48
CA LEU A 81 7.79 10.92 22.20
C LEU A 81 8.80 10.90 21.05
N PRO A 82 9.93 10.17 21.16
CA PRO A 82 10.84 9.90 20.06
C PRO A 82 10.12 9.22 18.89
N LYS A 83 10.51 9.54 17.65
CA LYS A 83 9.87 8.99 16.42
C LYS A 83 9.73 7.47 16.44
N GLY A 84 10.76 6.76 16.91
CA GLY A 84 10.77 5.30 17.00
C GLY A 84 9.73 4.70 17.94
N MET A 85 9.23 5.47 18.92
CA MET A 85 8.23 5.03 19.91
C MET A 85 6.80 5.44 19.54
N ARG A 86 6.61 6.19 18.45
CA ARG A 86 5.28 6.60 18.01
C ARG A 86 4.63 5.43 17.28
N ILE A 87 3.45 5.04 17.74
CA ILE A 87 2.64 3.97 17.14
C ILE A 87 1.39 4.65 16.55
N PRO A 88 1.08 4.43 15.26
CA PRO A 88 -0.17 4.91 14.67
C PRO A 88 -1.38 4.38 15.45
N PRO A 89 -2.36 5.22 15.80
CA PRO A 89 -3.56 4.80 16.53
C PRO A 89 -4.56 4.02 15.66
N GLU A 90 -4.39 4.02 14.34
CA GLU A 90 -5.28 3.43 13.35
C GLU A 90 -4.49 2.48 12.42
N PRO A 91 -5.15 1.50 11.78
CA PRO A 91 -4.52 0.71 10.72
C PRO A 91 -3.96 1.62 9.62
N TYR A 92 -2.72 1.35 9.22
CA TYR A 92 -1.97 2.18 8.28
C TYR A 92 -1.28 1.32 7.21
N ASP A 93 -1.75 0.10 7.00
CA ASP A 93 -1.24 -0.83 5.98
C ASP A 93 -1.35 -0.26 4.57
N ASP A 94 -2.30 0.64 4.35
CA ASP A 94 -2.47 1.40 3.11
C ASP A 94 -1.29 2.36 2.84
N TYR A 95 -0.61 2.86 3.88
CA TYR A 95 0.65 3.57 3.75
C TYR A 95 1.82 2.65 3.38
N ALA A 96 1.74 1.34 3.62
CA ALA A 96 2.74 0.40 3.11
C ALA A 96 2.63 0.27 1.59
N ALA A 97 1.41 0.26 1.04
CA ALA A 97 1.19 0.31 -0.40
C ALA A 97 1.71 1.64 -1.00
N LEU A 98 1.48 2.77 -0.32
CA LEU A 98 2.05 4.06 -0.75
C LEU A 98 3.59 4.06 -0.70
N ALA A 99 4.19 3.53 0.39
CA ALA A 99 5.63 3.43 0.52
C ALA A 99 6.26 2.59 -0.60
N LEU A 100 5.57 1.53 -1.01
CA LEU A 100 5.99 0.68 -2.12
C LEU A 100 5.95 1.44 -3.46
N ILE A 101 4.88 2.20 -3.73
CA ILE A 101 4.79 3.05 -4.93
C ILE A 101 5.93 4.07 -4.96
N LEU A 102 6.19 4.75 -3.84
CA LEU A 102 7.25 5.74 -3.74
C LEU A 102 8.64 5.12 -3.94
N GLN A 103 8.89 3.96 -3.31
CA GLN A 103 10.14 3.23 -3.50
C GLN A 103 10.35 2.82 -4.97
N TYR A 104 9.29 2.34 -5.62
CA TYR A 104 9.35 1.95 -7.03
C TYR A 104 9.64 3.17 -7.92
N ALA A 105 8.99 4.30 -7.66
CA ALA A 105 9.24 5.55 -8.40
C ALA A 105 10.65 6.13 -8.18
N GLU A 106 11.28 5.85 -7.04
CA GLU A 106 12.68 6.22 -6.75
C GLU A 106 13.70 5.28 -7.43
N THR A 107 13.27 4.11 -7.91
CA THR A 107 14.14 3.16 -8.58
C THR A 107 14.28 3.58 -10.06
N PRO A 108 15.51 3.87 -10.56
CA PRO A 108 15.73 4.35 -11.92
C PRO A 108 15.43 3.31 -13.01
#